data_AF-A0A9D7N668-F1
#
_entry.id   AF-A0A9D7N668-F1
#
_cell.length_a   1.000
_cell.length_b   1.000
_cell.length_c   1.000
_cell.angle_alpha   90.00
_cell.angle_beta   90.00
_cell.angle_gamma   90.00
#
_symmetry.space_group_name_H-M   'P 1'
#
loop_
_entity.id
_entity.type
_entity.pdbx_description
1 polymer ?
#
loop_
_entity_poly.entity_id
_entity_poly.type
_entity_poly.pdbx_seq_one_letter_code
_entity_poly.pdbx_strand_id
1 'polypeptide(L)'
;MRCAGSRSSFALSFPAALALLSPALIVPSVFAQAKIPHERLAQEFVDAHGHTGKSPGSVPPADLLASGFARVELGAFELFYPRAFLSEAPRAELLRRLVHGLVDLQALVDVLLAPEESAEAKARAKEVEVLAKWIDGWKPKDLAAASASAELASTLPAKDPQRAAWKLCDDAWQAPGGKSRARIQIAFSPTRAHFVSFASWVGTTNDGYKASYWSDAIALWGEFQVETAGDLLVLPLEYASPKKDASYAEGFDMNAKSPTGMLQQVVERAASRLVERRFGRGVNPLFRDGLAQNLVIALYGENNARSGGSGKSKSTEEYGSFIPGGNSAGGLLPTLSADNRFRENLGRDHFVRVLRMAQKRGAKEDTSGRPTSQAFVLHGTDDQDHQVVHAPFLGKGPGEPQAIPARFNDDYLEFLRAYRSCFLHWLLHVAGGNKKYAPVRFAELLRGLDTEGDAKGWEQVLQQVYGAPLRVEDPKGDSLEFRFLAWLEKQ
;
A
#
# COMPACT_ATOMS: atom_id res chain seq x y z
N MET A 1 -18.32 -47.41 39.89
CA MET A 1 -18.63 -47.19 38.46
C MET A 1 -17.52 -46.35 37.87
N ARG A 2 -16.69 -46.96 37.02
CA ARG A 2 -15.57 -46.33 36.29
C ARG A 2 -16.08 -45.93 34.91
N CYS A 3 -15.72 -44.77 34.40
CA CYS A 3 -15.74 -44.49 32.96
C CYS A 3 -14.46 -43.75 32.59
N ALA A 4 -13.63 -44.48 31.82
CA ALA A 4 -12.43 -44.01 31.17
C ALA A 4 -12.81 -43.31 29.86
N GLY A 5 -12.18 -42.17 29.56
CA GLY A 5 -12.35 -41.42 28.31
C GLY A 5 -11.03 -41.36 27.54
N SER A 6 -10.97 -42.15 26.47
CA SER A 6 -9.88 -42.29 25.50
C SER A 6 -9.44 -40.95 24.87
N ARG A 7 -8.12 -40.70 24.86
CA ARG A 7 -7.49 -39.69 24.00
C ARG A 7 -7.20 -40.33 22.64
N SER A 8 -7.95 -39.93 21.62
CA SER A 8 -7.66 -40.28 20.22
C SER A 8 -6.99 -39.08 19.54
N SER A 9 -5.70 -39.21 19.25
CA SER A 9 -4.92 -38.27 18.45
C SER A 9 -5.23 -38.49 16.97
N PHE A 10 -5.99 -37.58 16.35
CA PHE A 10 -6.09 -37.50 14.90
C PHE A 10 -4.98 -36.60 14.37
N ALA A 11 -3.94 -37.21 13.82
CA ALA A 11 -2.96 -36.54 12.97
C ALA A 11 -3.57 -36.39 11.57
N LEU A 12 -4.08 -35.19 11.26
CA LEU A 12 -4.46 -34.80 9.91
C LEU A 12 -3.28 -34.08 9.27
N SER A 13 -2.53 -34.82 8.46
CA SER A 13 -1.55 -34.27 7.53
C SER A 13 -2.27 -33.48 6.43
N PHE A 14 -2.11 -32.17 6.43
CA PHE A 14 -2.49 -31.31 5.30
C PHE A 14 -1.29 -31.18 4.34
N PRO A 15 -1.42 -31.53 3.05
CA PRO A 15 -0.48 -31.10 2.03
C PRO A 15 -0.96 -29.81 1.34
N ALA A 16 -0.01 -29.18 0.64
CA ALA A 16 -0.13 -28.06 -0.28
C ALA A 16 -0.10 -26.65 0.35
N ALA A 17 1.12 -26.14 0.50
CA ALA A 17 1.42 -24.72 0.47
C ALA A 17 0.85 -24.13 -0.84
N LEU A 18 -0.24 -23.38 -0.73
CA LEU A 18 -0.71 -22.49 -1.78
C LEU A 18 0.32 -21.36 -1.87
N ALA A 19 1.28 -21.49 -2.78
CA ALA A 19 2.07 -20.35 -3.22
C ALA A 19 1.08 -19.32 -3.76
N LEU A 20 0.89 -18.23 -3.02
CA LEU A 20 0.24 -17.03 -3.53
C LEU A 20 1.16 -16.50 -4.63
N LEU A 21 0.96 -17.03 -5.84
CA LEU A 21 1.40 -16.41 -7.07
C LEU A 21 0.80 -15.01 -7.05
N SER A 22 1.60 -14.03 -6.64
CA SER A 22 1.41 -12.66 -7.10
C SER A 22 1.22 -12.78 -8.60
N PRO A 23 0.12 -12.28 -9.18
CA PRO A 23 -0.03 -12.29 -10.62
C PRO A 23 1.18 -11.53 -11.14
N ALA A 24 2.13 -12.25 -11.72
CA ALA A 24 3.16 -11.69 -12.53
C ALA A 24 2.40 -11.01 -13.66
N LEU A 25 2.17 -9.70 -13.50
CA LEU A 25 1.69 -8.87 -14.58
C LEU A 25 2.75 -9.02 -15.67
N ILE A 26 2.43 -9.80 -16.70
CA ILE A 26 3.19 -9.85 -17.94
C ILE A 26 2.98 -8.49 -18.56
N VAL A 27 3.73 -7.50 -18.09
CA VAL A 27 3.90 -6.24 -18.80
C VAL A 27 4.66 -6.61 -20.07
N PRO A 28 4.15 -6.29 -21.27
CA PRO A 28 4.93 -6.42 -22.49
C PRO A 28 6.25 -5.67 -22.27
N SER A 29 7.35 -6.42 -22.18
CA SER A 29 8.68 -5.86 -21.97
C SER A 29 9.12 -5.17 -23.24
N VAL A 30 8.80 -3.88 -23.38
CA VAL A 30 9.30 -3.03 -24.48
C VAL A 30 10.56 -2.26 -24.07
N PHE A 31 11.09 -2.51 -22.88
CA PHE A 31 12.32 -1.91 -22.39
C PHE A 31 13.36 -3.01 -22.14
N ALA A 32 14.30 -3.16 -23.07
CA ALA A 32 15.47 -4.01 -22.86
C ALA A 32 16.42 -3.29 -21.89
N GLN A 33 16.28 -3.57 -20.59
CA GLN A 33 17.24 -3.09 -19.60
C GLN A 33 18.56 -3.86 -19.68
N ALA A 34 19.65 -3.23 -19.27
CA ALA A 34 20.94 -3.90 -19.15
C ALA A 34 20.83 -5.09 -18.19
N LYS A 35 21.38 -6.24 -18.59
CA LYS A 35 21.39 -7.48 -17.80
C LYS A 35 21.93 -7.21 -16.39
N ILE A 36 21.17 -7.60 -15.36
CA ILE A 36 21.53 -7.35 -13.97
C ILE A 36 22.57 -8.38 -13.50
N PRO A 37 23.75 -7.97 -12.99
CA PRO A 37 24.77 -8.87 -12.51
C PRO A 37 24.46 -9.35 -11.07
N HIS A 38 23.39 -10.12 -10.90
CA HIS A 38 22.85 -10.51 -9.58
C HIS A 38 23.89 -11.11 -8.61
N GLU A 39 24.75 -12.01 -9.10
CA GLU A 39 25.79 -12.65 -8.27
C GLU A 39 26.76 -11.62 -7.66
N ARG A 40 27.23 -10.69 -8.50
CA ARG A 40 28.12 -9.60 -8.07
C ARG A 40 27.40 -8.70 -7.06
N LEU A 41 26.17 -8.30 -7.36
CA LEU A 41 25.39 -7.40 -6.51
C LEU A 41 25.07 -8.02 -5.14
N ALA A 42 24.79 -9.33 -5.10
CA ALA A 42 24.58 -10.05 -3.85
C ALA A 42 25.83 -10.02 -2.96
N GLN A 43 27.02 -10.21 -3.55
CA GLN A 43 28.28 -10.13 -2.81
C GLN A 43 28.54 -8.71 -2.31
N GLU A 44 28.44 -7.71 -3.20
CA GLU A 44 28.63 -6.30 -2.85
C GLU A 44 27.66 -5.86 -1.74
N PHE A 45 26.41 -6.33 -1.78
CA PHE A 45 25.41 -6.04 -0.75
C PHE A 45 25.83 -6.58 0.62
N VAL A 46 26.27 -7.84 0.69
CA VAL A 46 26.69 -8.48 1.94
C VAL A 46 27.94 -7.82 2.51
N ASP A 47 28.90 -7.48 1.65
CA ASP A 47 30.10 -6.76 2.05
C ASP A 47 29.76 -5.37 2.61
N ALA A 48 28.86 -4.63 1.95
CA ALA A 48 28.41 -3.30 2.38
C ALA A 48 27.63 -3.32 3.72
N HIS A 49 27.06 -4.46 4.11
CA HIS A 49 26.34 -4.65 5.36
C HIS A 49 27.17 -5.38 6.43
N GLY A 50 28.51 -5.29 6.36
CA GLY A 50 29.41 -5.71 7.44
C GLY A 50 29.74 -7.21 7.47
N HIS A 51 29.48 -7.91 6.37
CA HIS A 51 29.74 -9.35 6.24
C HIS A 51 30.81 -9.65 5.20
N THR A 52 31.81 -8.78 5.07
CA THR A 52 32.91 -8.90 4.12
C THR A 52 33.56 -10.28 4.14
N GLY A 53 33.66 -10.90 2.96
CA GLY A 53 34.29 -12.21 2.79
C GLY A 53 33.40 -13.40 3.14
N LYS A 54 32.15 -13.18 3.57
CA LYS A 54 31.14 -14.24 3.67
C LYS A 54 30.48 -14.51 2.32
N SER A 55 30.08 -15.76 2.09
CA SER A 55 29.26 -16.12 0.94
C SER A 55 27.84 -15.56 1.11
N PRO A 56 27.20 -14.97 0.08
CA PRO A 56 25.93 -14.26 0.26
C PRO A 56 24.80 -15.15 0.79
N GLY A 57 24.71 -16.38 0.28
CA GLY A 57 23.69 -17.34 0.70
C GLY A 57 23.89 -17.91 2.11
N SER A 58 25.07 -17.67 2.72
CA SER A 58 25.38 -18.10 4.09
C SER A 58 24.98 -17.10 5.18
N VAL A 59 24.55 -15.90 4.80
CA VAL A 59 24.16 -14.85 5.75
C VAL A 59 22.64 -14.87 5.93
N PRO A 60 22.13 -15.22 7.13
CA PRO A 60 20.70 -15.19 7.41
C PRO A 60 20.12 -13.77 7.35
N PRO A 61 18.84 -13.59 6.97
CA PRO A 61 18.22 -12.26 6.97
C PRO A 61 18.24 -11.54 8.31
N ALA A 62 18.01 -12.25 9.42
CA ALA A 62 18.07 -11.66 10.74
C ALA A 62 19.45 -11.07 11.06
N ASP A 63 20.52 -11.77 10.70
CA ASP A 63 21.90 -11.33 10.94
C ASP A 63 22.23 -10.08 10.11
N LEU A 64 21.84 -10.07 8.83
CA LEU A 64 22.07 -8.94 7.92
C LEU A 64 21.30 -7.68 8.36
N LEU A 65 20.05 -7.84 8.80
CA LEU A 65 19.27 -6.73 9.32
C LEU A 65 19.86 -6.19 10.62
N ALA A 66 20.30 -7.06 11.53
CA ALA A 66 20.87 -6.67 12.82
C ALA A 66 22.22 -5.92 12.68
N SER A 67 23.04 -6.29 11.70
CA SER A 67 24.36 -5.69 11.47
C SER A 67 24.30 -4.44 10.58
N GLY A 68 23.51 -4.48 9.52
CA GLY A 68 23.52 -3.51 8.44
C GLY A 68 22.42 -2.43 8.51
N PHE A 69 21.39 -2.62 9.33
CA PHE A 69 20.24 -1.73 9.42
C PHE A 69 20.08 -1.13 10.82
N ALA A 70 19.70 0.14 10.87
CA ALA A 70 19.14 0.75 12.05
C ALA A 70 17.68 0.32 12.15
N ARG A 71 17.27 -0.11 13.34
CA ARG A 71 15.92 -0.59 13.61
C ARG A 71 15.14 0.43 14.41
N VAL A 72 13.89 0.69 14.02
CA VAL A 72 12.95 1.54 14.76
C VAL A 72 11.71 0.71 15.07
N GLU A 73 11.39 0.52 16.35
CA GLU A 73 10.15 -0.11 16.77
C GLU A 73 9.17 0.94 17.28
N LEU A 74 8.02 1.08 16.62
CA LEU A 74 7.01 2.05 17.02
C LEU A 74 5.60 1.59 16.63
N GLY A 75 4.81 1.26 17.64
CA GLY A 75 3.42 0.84 17.45
C GLY A 75 3.33 -0.44 16.62
N ALA A 76 2.58 -0.36 15.53
CA ALA A 76 2.36 -1.43 14.58
C ALA A 76 3.59 -1.76 13.71
N PHE A 77 4.63 -0.92 13.72
CA PHE A 77 5.70 -0.97 12.73
C PHE A 77 7.06 -1.30 13.35
N GLU A 78 7.81 -2.13 12.63
CA GLU A 78 9.23 -2.38 12.83
C GLU A 78 9.95 -2.01 11.53
N LEU A 79 10.75 -0.95 11.58
CA LEU A 79 11.38 -0.36 10.40
C LEU A 79 12.87 -0.65 10.39
N PHE A 80 13.37 -1.01 9.22
CA PHE A 80 14.80 -1.21 8.97
C PHE A 80 15.27 -0.18 7.95
N TYR A 81 16.23 0.65 8.34
CA TYR A 81 16.86 1.65 7.46
C TYR A 81 18.37 1.42 7.39
N PRO A 82 19.00 1.35 6.21
CA PRO A 82 20.39 0.93 6.15
C PRO A 82 21.32 1.97 6.79
N ARG A 83 22.18 1.51 7.71
CA ARG A 83 23.00 2.38 8.58
C ARG A 83 23.92 3.29 7.78
N ALA A 84 24.46 2.79 6.66
CA ALA A 84 25.37 3.53 5.78
C ALA A 84 24.77 4.89 5.35
N PHE A 85 23.46 4.94 5.09
CA PHE A 85 22.78 6.16 4.65
C PHE A 85 22.46 7.13 5.78
N LEU A 86 22.52 6.75 7.07
CA LEU A 86 22.20 7.66 8.16
C LEU A 86 23.28 8.72 8.41
N SER A 87 24.48 8.52 7.87
CA SER A 87 25.53 9.53 7.86
C SER A 87 25.20 10.73 6.95
N GLU A 88 24.30 10.54 5.98
CA GLU A 88 23.87 11.58 5.05
C GLU A 88 22.66 12.33 5.63
N ALA A 89 22.80 13.63 5.89
CA ALA A 89 21.74 14.41 6.52
C ALA A 89 20.37 14.34 5.81
N PRO A 90 20.28 14.41 4.47
CA PRO A 90 19.00 14.27 3.76
C PRO A 90 18.35 12.90 3.95
N ARG A 91 19.14 11.82 4.08
CA ARG A 91 18.64 10.45 4.25
C ARG A 91 18.23 10.16 5.70
N ALA A 92 18.92 10.73 6.68
CA ALA A 92 18.47 10.66 8.07
C ALA A 92 17.15 11.44 8.27
N GLU A 93 17.02 12.60 7.64
CA GLU A 93 15.78 13.38 7.61
C GLU A 93 14.64 12.61 6.92
N LEU A 94 14.96 11.84 5.87
CA LEU A 94 14.02 10.95 5.21
C LEU A 94 13.46 9.89 6.17
N LEU A 95 14.33 9.20 6.94
CA LEU A 95 13.90 8.24 7.96
C LEU A 95 12.95 8.89 8.98
N ARG A 96 13.29 10.10 9.46
CA ARG A 96 12.44 10.84 10.41
C ARG A 96 11.03 11.07 9.85
N ARG A 97 10.93 11.54 8.60
CA ARG A 97 9.64 11.77 7.91
C ARG A 97 8.86 10.47 7.69
N LEU A 98 9.55 9.37 7.38
CA LEU A 98 8.93 8.05 7.23
C LEU A 98 8.31 7.58 8.54
N VAL A 99 9.06 7.63 9.64
CA VAL A 99 8.58 7.24 10.97
C VAL A 99 7.37 8.08 11.38
N HIS A 100 7.44 9.39 11.18
CA HIS A 100 6.33 10.30 11.48
C HIS A 100 5.05 9.92 10.70
N GLY A 101 5.16 9.74 9.38
CA GLY A 101 3.99 9.39 8.56
C GLY A 101 3.35 8.05 8.93
N LEU A 102 4.13 7.09 9.45
CA LEU A 102 3.62 5.80 9.91
C LEU A 102 2.92 5.89 11.28
N VAL A 103 3.36 6.79 12.17
CA VAL A 103 2.61 7.12 13.40
C VAL A 103 1.27 7.73 13.07
N ASP A 104 1.27 8.72 12.17
CA ASP A 104 0.03 9.38 11.74
C ASP A 104 -0.95 8.39 11.12
N LEU A 105 -0.43 7.45 10.31
CA LEU A 105 -1.21 6.35 9.74
C LEU A 105 -1.86 5.48 10.84
N GLN A 106 -1.10 5.03 11.83
CA GLN A 106 -1.66 4.22 12.91
C GLN A 106 -2.71 5.01 13.70
N ALA A 107 -2.41 6.27 14.05
CA ALA A 107 -3.33 7.14 14.77
C ALA A 107 -4.65 7.33 14.01
N LEU A 108 -4.58 7.51 12.69
CA LEU A 108 -5.76 7.64 11.85
C LEU A 108 -6.61 6.36 11.85
N VAL A 109 -5.99 5.18 11.78
CA VAL A 109 -6.71 3.90 11.89
C VAL A 109 -7.38 3.75 13.26
N ASP A 110 -6.70 4.15 14.33
CA ASP A 110 -7.27 4.11 15.67
C ASP A 110 -8.48 5.05 15.81
N VAL A 111 -8.45 6.23 15.17
CA VAL A 111 -9.61 7.13 15.07
C VAL A 111 -10.77 6.47 14.29
N LEU A 112 -10.49 5.76 13.20
CA LEU A 112 -11.54 5.06 12.45
C LEU A 112 -12.18 3.91 13.25
N LEU A 113 -11.44 3.29 14.17
CA LEU A 113 -11.95 2.23 15.05
C LEU A 113 -12.77 2.77 16.23
N ALA A 114 -12.54 4.02 16.61
CA ALA A 114 -13.22 4.70 17.72
C ALA A 114 -13.53 6.17 17.34
N PRO A 115 -14.48 6.39 16.42
CA PRO A 115 -14.77 7.72 15.86
C PRO A 115 -15.51 8.65 16.83
N GLU A 116 -15.88 8.15 18.02
CA GLU A 116 -16.57 8.94 19.03
C GLU A 116 -15.61 9.92 19.72
N GLU A 117 -16.06 11.14 20.00
CA GLU A 117 -15.30 12.12 20.80
C GLU A 117 -15.30 11.77 22.29
N SER A 118 -14.89 10.55 22.63
CA SER A 118 -14.73 10.13 24.01
C SER A 118 -13.52 10.84 24.66
N ALA A 119 -13.50 10.87 25.99
CA ALA A 119 -12.36 11.43 26.72
C ALA A 119 -11.06 10.66 26.38
N GLU A 120 -11.17 9.34 26.16
CA GLU A 120 -10.09 8.47 25.76
C GLU A 120 -9.59 8.79 24.35
N ALA A 121 -10.48 9.08 23.39
CA ALA A 121 -10.08 9.49 22.04
C ALA A 121 -9.30 10.81 22.06
N LYS A 122 -9.75 11.79 22.87
CA LYS A 122 -9.05 13.07 23.06
C LYS A 122 -7.71 12.91 23.77
N ALA A 123 -7.60 11.99 24.72
CA ALA A 123 -6.34 11.68 25.39
C ALA A 123 -5.33 11.07 24.39
N ARG A 124 -5.76 10.08 23.59
CA ARG A 124 -4.92 9.47 22.56
C ARG A 124 -4.42 10.46 21.52
N ALA A 125 -5.28 11.38 21.06
CA ALA A 125 -4.87 12.41 20.10
C ALA A 125 -3.71 13.28 20.66
N LYS A 126 -3.75 13.63 21.94
CA LYS A 126 -2.67 14.37 22.61
C LYS A 126 -1.39 13.54 22.73
N GLU A 127 -1.50 12.25 22.99
CA GLU A 127 -0.35 11.35 23.08
C GLU A 127 0.33 11.20 21.72
N VAL A 128 -0.44 11.02 20.65
CA VAL A 128 0.07 11.01 19.27
C VAL A 128 0.80 12.32 18.96
N GLU A 129 0.25 13.47 19.36
CA GLU A 129 0.91 14.77 19.19
C GLU A 129 2.25 14.86 19.96
N VAL A 130 2.30 14.33 21.18
CA VAL A 130 3.53 14.26 21.98
C VAL A 130 4.58 13.38 21.31
N LEU A 131 4.17 12.24 20.73
CA LEU A 131 5.04 11.33 20.02
C LEU A 131 5.55 11.92 18.70
N ALA A 132 4.68 12.54 17.92
CA ALA A 132 5.01 13.26 16.69
C ALA A 132 6.07 14.34 16.94
N LYS A 133 5.85 15.18 17.97
CA LYS A 133 6.82 16.22 18.40
C LYS A 133 8.16 15.65 18.83
N TRP A 134 8.18 14.45 19.42
CA TRP A 134 9.43 13.77 19.75
C TRP A 134 10.20 13.36 18.50
N ILE A 135 9.52 12.73 17.54
CA ILE A 135 10.09 12.33 16.25
C ILE A 135 10.58 13.55 15.47
N ASP A 136 9.83 14.65 15.49
CA ASP A 136 10.26 15.92 14.89
C ASP A 136 11.53 16.50 15.51
N GLY A 137 11.81 16.17 16.77
CA GLY A 137 13.03 16.56 17.46
C GLY A 137 14.27 15.76 17.06
N TRP A 138 14.14 14.67 16.30
CA TRP A 138 15.26 13.81 15.92
C TRP A 138 16.16 14.54 14.90
N LYS A 139 17.44 14.71 15.22
CA LYS A 139 18.39 15.38 14.33
C LYS A 139 19.20 14.34 13.56
N PRO A 140 19.61 14.61 12.31
CA PRO A 140 20.43 13.69 11.53
C PRO A 140 21.67 13.16 12.25
N LYS A 141 22.39 14.03 12.97
CA LYS A 141 23.57 13.63 13.75
C LYS A 141 23.25 12.66 14.88
N ASP A 142 22.08 12.79 15.50
CA ASP A 142 21.66 11.95 16.62
C ASP A 142 21.23 10.58 16.09
N LEU A 143 20.55 10.55 14.93
CA LEU A 143 20.21 9.32 14.20
C LEU A 143 21.46 8.56 13.74
N ALA A 144 22.45 9.26 13.19
CA ALA A 144 23.72 8.66 12.79
C ALA A 144 24.45 8.04 13.99
N ALA A 145 24.54 8.76 15.11
CA ALA A 145 25.17 8.27 16.33
C ALA A 145 24.42 7.07 16.95
N ALA A 146 23.08 7.12 16.95
CA ALA A 146 22.21 6.07 17.46
C ALA A 146 22.24 4.79 16.59
N SER A 147 22.62 4.88 15.31
CA SER A 147 22.60 3.76 14.37
C SER A 147 23.52 2.59 14.75
N ALA A 148 24.47 2.79 15.68
CA ALA A 148 25.30 1.72 16.22
C ALA A 148 24.53 0.78 17.17
N SER A 149 23.37 1.20 17.67
CA SER A 149 22.48 0.41 18.52
C SER A 149 21.62 -0.58 17.73
N ALA A 150 21.17 -1.64 18.42
CA ALA A 150 20.22 -2.59 17.87
C ALA A 150 18.78 -2.02 17.72
N GLU A 151 18.43 -0.96 18.44
CA GLU A 151 17.13 -0.28 18.33
C GLU A 151 17.35 1.23 18.56
N LEU A 152 16.91 2.05 17.60
CA LEU A 152 17.25 3.46 17.50
C LEU A 152 16.39 4.32 18.43
N ALA A 153 15.08 4.04 18.54
CA ALA A 153 14.15 4.88 19.30
C ALA A 153 14.48 4.90 20.80
N SER A 154 14.91 3.76 21.35
CA SER A 154 15.33 3.57 22.75
C SER A 154 16.63 4.28 23.11
N THR A 155 17.46 4.62 22.12
CA THR A 155 18.72 5.37 22.34
C THR A 155 18.57 6.87 22.19
N LEU A 156 17.51 7.32 21.51
CA LEU A 156 17.24 8.74 21.36
C LEU A 156 16.70 9.33 22.67
N PRO A 157 17.09 10.55 23.03
CA PRO A 157 16.65 11.18 24.27
C PRO A 157 15.14 11.41 24.22
N ALA A 158 14.42 10.77 25.15
CA ALA A 158 12.99 10.96 25.37
C ALA A 158 12.72 11.49 26.79
N LYS A 159 11.71 12.33 26.95
CA LYS A 159 11.14 12.75 28.24
C LYS A 159 10.05 11.75 28.68
N ASP A 160 9.67 11.77 29.96
CA ASP A 160 8.65 10.84 30.47
C ASP A 160 7.31 10.88 29.73
N PRO A 161 6.77 12.06 29.33
CA PRO A 161 5.56 12.10 28.51
C PRO A 161 5.72 11.44 27.14
N GLN A 162 6.93 11.51 26.56
CA GLN A 162 7.23 10.92 25.26
C GLN A 162 7.35 9.39 25.37
N ARG A 163 8.00 8.90 26.44
CA ARG A 163 8.03 7.46 26.75
C ARG A 163 6.64 6.89 27.00
N ALA A 164 5.79 7.62 27.73
CA ALA A 164 4.41 7.22 27.96
C ALA A 164 3.61 7.16 26.66
N ALA A 165 3.70 8.20 25.82
CA ALA A 165 3.04 8.23 24.52
C ALA A 165 3.52 7.10 23.58
N TRP A 166 4.83 6.81 23.55
CA TRP A 166 5.38 5.69 22.81
C TRP A 166 4.79 4.36 23.29
N LYS A 167 4.82 4.09 24.60
CA LYS A 167 4.25 2.87 25.16
C LYS A 167 2.77 2.71 24.81
N LEU A 168 1.99 3.78 24.84
CA LEU A 168 0.57 3.74 24.49
C LEU A 168 0.34 3.46 23.01
N CYS A 169 1.21 3.98 22.13
CA CYS A 169 1.20 3.62 20.70
C CYS A 169 1.49 2.12 20.48
N ASP A 170 2.43 1.55 21.24
CA ASP A 170 2.70 0.10 21.23
C ASP A 170 1.54 -0.74 21.80
N ASP A 171 0.93 -0.27 22.89
CA ASP A 171 -0.19 -0.94 23.55
C ASP A 171 -1.44 -0.91 22.66
N ALA A 172 -1.66 0.15 21.87
CA ALA A 172 -2.77 0.27 20.92
C ALA A 172 -2.73 -0.76 19.78
N TRP A 173 -1.54 -1.28 19.45
CA TRP A 173 -1.38 -2.31 18.41
C TRP A 173 -1.72 -3.73 18.91
N GLN A 174 -1.70 -3.95 20.23
CA GLN A 174 -1.94 -5.27 20.82
C GLN A 174 -3.34 -5.80 20.46
N ALA A 175 -3.47 -7.12 20.35
CA ALA A 175 -4.77 -7.75 20.06
C ALA A 175 -5.69 -7.72 21.29
N PRO A 176 -7.03 -7.73 21.09
CA PRO A 176 -7.97 -8.00 22.15
C PRO A 176 -7.59 -9.27 22.94
N GLY A 177 -7.70 -9.21 24.27
CA GLY A 177 -7.31 -10.33 25.13
C GLY A 177 -5.81 -10.42 25.43
N GLY A 178 -5.03 -9.38 25.11
CA GLY A 178 -3.63 -9.25 25.54
C GLY A 178 -2.64 -10.11 24.74
N LYS A 179 -3.04 -10.64 23.58
CA LYS A 179 -2.10 -11.31 22.68
C LYS A 179 -1.30 -10.29 21.89
N SER A 180 -0.02 -10.58 21.70
CA SER A 180 0.85 -9.73 20.89
C SER A 180 0.59 -9.93 19.40
N ARG A 181 0.29 -8.84 18.69
CA ARG A 181 0.27 -8.83 17.23
C ARG A 181 1.68 -8.61 16.72
N ALA A 182 2.13 -9.47 15.81
CA ALA A 182 3.41 -9.27 15.14
C ALA A 182 3.43 -7.91 14.42
N ARG A 183 4.51 -7.15 14.59
CA ARG A 183 4.70 -5.89 13.90
C ARG A 183 4.79 -6.09 12.39
N ILE A 184 4.51 -5.03 11.67
CA ILE A 184 4.67 -4.91 10.23
C ILE A 184 6.13 -4.54 10.00
N GLN A 185 6.88 -5.47 9.42
CA GLN A 185 8.30 -5.27 9.15
C GLN A 185 8.48 -4.62 7.79
N ILE A 186 9.17 -3.48 7.75
CA ILE A 186 9.45 -2.73 6.52
C ILE A 186 10.94 -2.42 6.45
N ALA A 187 11.63 -2.90 5.42
CA ALA A 187 12.98 -2.47 5.10
C ALA A 187 12.96 -1.45 3.97
N PHE A 188 13.57 -0.29 4.21
CA PHE A 188 13.70 0.75 3.21
C PHE A 188 14.99 0.58 2.40
N SER A 189 14.87 0.82 1.10
CA SER A 189 16.00 0.90 0.17
C SER A 189 16.08 2.33 -0.37
N PRO A 190 16.97 3.19 0.18
CA PRO A 190 17.03 4.60 -0.16
C PRO A 190 17.30 4.88 -1.64
N THR A 191 17.98 3.95 -2.33
CA THR A 191 18.28 4.06 -3.76
C THR A 191 17.80 2.84 -4.55
N ARG A 192 17.62 3.00 -5.87
CA ARG A 192 17.34 1.87 -6.77
C ARG A 192 18.44 0.82 -6.78
N ALA A 193 19.70 1.25 -6.77
CA ALA A 193 20.85 0.35 -6.65
C ALA A 193 20.75 -0.53 -5.40
N HIS A 194 20.49 0.08 -4.24
CA HIS A 194 20.33 -0.66 -2.98
C HIS A 194 19.17 -1.67 -3.06
N PHE A 195 18.03 -1.28 -3.63
CA PHE A 195 16.87 -2.14 -3.77
C PHE A 195 17.15 -3.38 -4.63
N VAL A 196 17.78 -3.20 -5.80
CA VAL A 196 18.14 -4.31 -6.71
C VAL A 196 19.20 -5.21 -6.09
N SER A 197 20.20 -4.64 -5.39
CA SER A 197 21.21 -5.41 -4.67
C SER A 197 20.61 -6.23 -3.52
N PHE A 198 19.66 -5.65 -2.78
CA PHE A 198 18.92 -6.37 -1.74
C PHE A 198 18.18 -7.57 -2.34
N ALA A 199 17.39 -7.37 -3.40
CA ALA A 199 16.68 -8.46 -4.07
C ALA A 199 17.63 -9.56 -4.59
N SER A 200 18.78 -9.15 -5.14
CA SER A 200 19.82 -10.08 -5.62
C SER A 200 20.37 -10.93 -4.48
N TRP A 201 20.65 -10.33 -3.31
CA TRP A 201 21.06 -11.06 -2.11
C TRP A 201 19.96 -12.00 -1.60
N VAL A 202 18.70 -11.56 -1.54
CA VAL A 202 17.58 -12.44 -1.11
C VAL A 202 17.47 -13.66 -2.01
N GLY A 203 17.67 -13.49 -3.33
CA GLY A 203 17.70 -14.61 -4.27
C GLY A 203 18.81 -15.64 -4.00
N THR A 204 19.81 -15.34 -3.16
CA THR A 204 20.85 -16.30 -2.74
C THR A 204 20.43 -17.14 -1.54
N THR A 205 19.40 -16.72 -0.81
CA THR A 205 18.99 -17.35 0.46
C THR A 205 18.18 -18.64 0.28
N ASN A 206 17.52 -18.82 -0.88
CA ASN A 206 16.94 -20.08 -1.33
C ASN A 206 16.61 -20.06 -2.84
N ASP A 207 16.43 -21.24 -3.44
CA ASP A 207 16.19 -21.39 -4.88
C ASP A 207 14.86 -20.80 -5.37
N GLY A 208 13.82 -20.78 -4.53
CA GLY A 208 12.52 -20.19 -4.90
C GLY A 208 12.59 -18.67 -5.05
N TYR A 209 13.32 -18.00 -4.16
CA TYR A 209 13.63 -16.58 -4.28
C TYR A 209 14.59 -16.29 -5.42
N LYS A 210 15.55 -17.19 -5.69
CA LYS A 210 16.40 -17.06 -6.87
C LYS A 210 15.58 -16.96 -8.14
N ALA A 211 14.65 -17.90 -8.35
CA ALA A 211 13.79 -17.93 -9.52
C ALA A 211 12.90 -16.68 -9.66
N SER A 212 12.51 -16.06 -8.54
CA SER A 212 11.62 -14.89 -8.52
C SER A 212 12.36 -13.55 -8.63
N TYR A 213 13.51 -13.43 -7.96
CA TYR A 213 14.20 -12.14 -7.77
C TYR A 213 15.44 -11.96 -8.65
N TRP A 214 15.98 -13.04 -9.23
CA TRP A 214 17.02 -12.95 -10.25
C TRP A 214 16.40 -12.77 -11.63
N SER A 215 15.60 -11.72 -11.75
CA SER A 215 14.95 -11.28 -12.98
C SER A 215 15.35 -9.85 -13.26
N ASP A 216 15.68 -9.53 -14.52
CA ASP A 216 15.96 -8.15 -14.94
C ASP A 216 14.76 -7.22 -14.65
N ALA A 217 13.54 -7.76 -14.61
CA ALA A 217 12.33 -7.01 -14.29
C ALA A 217 12.34 -6.42 -12.86
N ILE A 218 13.16 -6.94 -11.92
CA ILE A 218 13.26 -6.41 -10.55
C ILE A 218 13.63 -4.92 -10.53
N ALA A 219 14.35 -4.47 -11.55
CA ALA A 219 14.73 -3.07 -11.70
C ALA A 219 13.51 -2.15 -11.94
N LEU A 220 12.34 -2.69 -12.29
CA LEU A 220 11.07 -1.96 -12.42
C LEU A 220 10.10 -2.17 -11.24
N TRP A 221 10.42 -3.06 -10.30
CA TRP A 221 9.52 -3.38 -9.19
C TRP A 221 9.43 -2.25 -8.18
N GLY A 222 8.22 -2.03 -7.66
CA GLY A 222 7.95 -1.03 -6.62
C GLY A 222 8.02 -1.56 -5.20
N GLU A 223 8.13 -2.87 -5.01
CA GLU A 223 8.30 -3.57 -3.72
C GLU A 223 8.61 -5.05 -3.96
N PHE A 224 9.12 -5.75 -2.95
CA PHE A 224 9.09 -7.22 -2.86
C PHE A 224 8.96 -7.66 -1.40
N GLN A 225 8.75 -8.96 -1.16
CA GLN A 225 8.48 -9.51 0.17
C GLN A 225 9.45 -10.64 0.52
N VAL A 226 9.85 -10.76 1.77
CA VAL A 226 10.72 -11.84 2.24
C VAL A 226 10.01 -12.59 3.38
N GLU A 227 9.34 -13.69 3.02
CA GLU A 227 8.56 -14.51 3.97
C GLU A 227 9.45 -15.14 5.05
N THR A 228 10.65 -15.61 4.67
CA THR A 228 11.62 -16.21 5.61
C THR A 228 12.15 -15.23 6.65
N ALA A 229 11.87 -13.94 6.48
CA ALA A 229 12.22 -12.87 7.40
C ALA A 229 10.95 -12.23 8.01
N GLY A 230 9.95 -13.04 8.40
CA GLY A 230 8.79 -12.52 9.14
C GLY A 230 7.77 -11.75 8.30
N ASP A 231 7.67 -12.05 7.00
CA ASP A 231 6.91 -11.30 6.00
C ASP A 231 7.44 -9.86 5.79
N LEU A 232 8.77 -9.68 5.81
CA LEU A 232 9.43 -8.39 5.60
C LEU A 232 9.06 -7.78 4.25
N LEU A 233 8.51 -6.57 4.26
CA LEU A 233 8.26 -5.78 3.06
C LEU A 233 9.49 -4.93 2.74
N VAL A 234 10.04 -5.06 1.53
CA VAL A 234 11.15 -4.21 1.08
C VAL A 234 10.62 -3.13 0.13
N LEU A 235 10.84 -1.86 0.48
CA LEU A 235 10.35 -0.70 -0.27
C LEU A 235 11.50 0.18 -0.80
N PRO A 236 11.57 0.45 -2.11
CA PRO A 236 12.45 1.48 -2.64
C PRO A 236 11.90 2.87 -2.33
N LEU A 237 12.79 3.84 -2.08
CA LEU A 237 12.43 5.25 -1.89
C LEU A 237 12.64 6.12 -3.15
N GLU A 238 12.95 5.46 -4.27
CA GLU A 238 13.08 6.03 -5.60
C GLU A 238 12.26 5.17 -6.59
N TYR A 239 11.68 5.80 -7.60
CA TYR A 239 11.12 5.07 -8.74
C TYR A 239 12.24 4.60 -9.67
N ALA A 240 11.96 3.56 -10.46
CA ALA A 240 12.89 3.11 -11.51
C ALA A 240 13.00 4.18 -12.59
N SER A 241 14.21 4.49 -13.07
CA SER A 241 14.38 5.45 -14.16
C SER A 241 13.52 5.09 -15.39
N PRO A 242 12.76 6.04 -15.96
CA PRO A 242 11.91 5.79 -17.12
C PRO A 242 12.70 5.77 -18.44
N LYS A 243 14.01 6.08 -18.42
CA LYS A 243 14.85 6.10 -19.62
C LYS A 243 14.99 4.69 -20.18
N LYS A 244 14.89 4.58 -21.50
CA LYS A 244 14.94 3.29 -22.22
C LYS A 244 16.27 2.55 -22.02
N ASP A 245 17.36 3.29 -21.82
CA ASP A 245 18.73 2.82 -21.64
C ASP A 245 19.22 2.99 -20.18
N ALA A 246 18.31 3.24 -19.23
CA ALA A 246 18.68 3.40 -17.84
C ALA A 246 19.40 2.16 -17.27
N SER A 247 20.43 2.40 -16.47
CA SER A 247 20.98 1.37 -15.59
C SER A 247 19.95 0.96 -14.54
N TYR A 248 20.00 -0.31 -14.11
CA TYR A 248 19.20 -0.82 -12.98
C TYR A 248 19.42 -0.02 -11.68
N ALA A 249 20.56 0.66 -11.57
CA ALA A 249 20.95 1.48 -10.44
C ALA A 249 20.35 2.90 -10.46
N GLU A 250 19.88 3.36 -11.64
CA GLU A 250 19.34 4.70 -11.80
C GLU A 250 17.91 4.79 -11.26
N GLY A 251 17.73 5.64 -10.27
CA GLY A 251 16.43 6.01 -9.72
C GLY A 251 16.05 7.44 -10.05
N PHE A 252 14.75 7.73 -9.96
CA PHE A 252 14.24 9.08 -9.94
C PHE A 252 13.44 9.35 -8.66
N ASP A 253 13.51 10.60 -8.17
CA ASP A 253 12.86 11.00 -6.93
C ASP A 253 11.34 10.85 -7.05
N MET A 254 10.74 10.10 -6.12
CA MET A 254 9.29 9.95 -6.05
C MET A 254 8.57 11.27 -5.73
N ASN A 255 9.28 12.26 -5.20
CA ASN A 255 8.74 13.59 -4.92
C ASN A 255 8.83 14.55 -6.12
N ALA A 256 9.36 14.12 -7.27
CA ALA A 256 9.49 14.99 -8.44
C ALA A 256 8.15 15.56 -8.92
N LYS A 257 7.05 14.79 -8.77
CA LYS A 257 5.69 15.20 -9.18
C LYS A 257 4.84 15.80 -8.05
N SER A 258 5.11 15.41 -6.81
CA SER A 258 4.39 15.91 -5.63
C SER A 258 5.35 15.90 -4.43
N PRO A 259 5.45 16.97 -3.62
CA PRO A 259 6.39 17.05 -2.50
C PRO A 259 6.28 15.92 -1.45
N THR A 260 5.15 15.21 -1.44
CA THR A 260 4.86 14.10 -0.54
C THR A 260 4.72 12.76 -1.26
N GLY A 261 5.02 12.66 -2.56
CA GLY A 261 4.84 11.45 -3.37
C GLY A 261 5.51 10.20 -2.80
N MET A 262 6.72 10.33 -2.26
CA MET A 262 7.43 9.24 -1.58
C MET A 262 6.67 8.77 -0.32
N LEU A 263 6.26 9.72 0.52
CA LEU A 263 5.53 9.42 1.76
C LEU A 263 4.19 8.76 1.45
N GLN A 264 3.44 9.28 0.47
CA GLN A 264 2.19 8.69 0.02
C GLN A 264 2.38 7.24 -0.44
N GLN A 265 3.44 6.94 -1.20
CA GLN A 265 3.74 5.58 -1.63
C GLN A 265 4.04 4.65 -0.45
N VAL A 266 4.88 5.08 0.50
CA VAL A 266 5.21 4.26 1.67
C VAL A 266 4.00 4.05 2.57
N VAL A 267 3.26 5.12 2.87
CA VAL A 267 2.05 5.06 3.71
C VAL A 267 0.98 4.19 3.08
N GLU A 268 0.78 4.23 1.75
CA GLU A 268 -0.20 3.33 1.11
C GLU A 268 0.18 1.86 1.34
N ARG A 269 1.46 1.50 1.16
CA ARG A 269 1.91 0.11 1.35
C ARG A 269 1.86 -0.32 2.81
N ALA A 270 2.29 0.55 3.71
CA ALA A 270 2.17 0.31 5.14
C ALA A 270 0.71 0.16 5.58
N ALA A 271 -0.21 0.97 5.02
CA ALA A 271 -1.64 0.89 5.30
C ALA A 271 -2.22 -0.44 4.81
N SER A 272 -1.89 -0.88 3.59
CA SER A 272 -2.31 -2.20 3.09
C SER A 272 -1.87 -3.32 4.03
N ARG A 273 -0.62 -3.29 4.50
CA ARG A 273 -0.09 -4.29 5.45
C ARG A 273 -0.73 -4.20 6.82
N LEU A 274 -1.00 -3.00 7.31
CA LEU A 274 -1.67 -2.79 8.58
C LEU A 274 -3.06 -3.40 8.56
N VAL A 275 -3.83 -3.17 7.50
CA VAL A 275 -5.16 -3.74 7.33
C VAL A 275 -5.09 -5.27 7.25
N GLU A 276 -4.15 -5.84 6.47
CA GLU A 276 -3.95 -7.30 6.39
C GLU A 276 -3.58 -7.92 7.74
N ARG A 277 -2.65 -7.31 8.47
CA ARG A 277 -2.14 -7.84 9.73
C ARG A 277 -3.16 -7.71 10.84
N ARG A 278 -3.95 -6.63 10.84
CA ARG A 278 -4.98 -6.38 11.86
C ARG A 278 -6.21 -7.26 11.66
N PHE A 279 -6.77 -7.29 10.45
CA PHE A 279 -8.02 -7.97 10.16
C PHE A 279 -7.84 -9.38 9.57
N GLY A 280 -6.59 -9.81 9.36
CA GLY A 280 -6.23 -11.15 8.89
C GLY A 280 -6.22 -11.30 7.36
N ARG A 281 -5.64 -12.42 6.90
CA ARG A 281 -5.49 -12.76 5.46
C ARG A 281 -6.83 -12.94 4.71
N GLY A 282 -7.93 -13.07 5.44
CA GLY A 282 -9.28 -13.18 4.87
C GLY A 282 -9.93 -11.85 4.48
N VAL A 283 -9.26 -10.71 4.76
CA VAL A 283 -9.77 -9.40 4.34
C VAL A 283 -9.82 -9.32 2.82
N ASN A 284 -10.90 -8.76 2.29
CA ASN A 284 -11.05 -8.60 0.85
C ASN A 284 -9.98 -7.62 0.31
N PRO A 285 -9.19 -7.98 -0.73
CA PRO A 285 -8.18 -7.08 -1.29
C PRO A 285 -8.74 -5.73 -1.77
N LEU A 286 -9.97 -5.69 -2.27
CA LEU A 286 -10.65 -4.46 -2.69
C LEU A 286 -10.83 -3.51 -1.51
N PHE A 287 -11.25 -4.05 -0.35
CA PHE A 287 -11.39 -3.29 0.88
C PHE A 287 -10.02 -2.80 1.38
N ARG A 288 -9.02 -3.69 1.41
CA ARG A 288 -7.65 -3.33 1.81
C ARG A 288 -7.11 -2.18 0.99
N ASP A 289 -7.15 -2.30 -0.33
CA ASP A 289 -6.58 -1.31 -1.24
C ASP A 289 -7.40 -0.01 -1.25
N GLY A 290 -8.73 -0.10 -1.17
CA GLY A 290 -9.58 1.09 -1.06
C GLY A 290 -9.35 1.87 0.23
N LEU A 291 -9.14 1.16 1.35
CA LEU A 291 -8.90 1.78 2.66
C LEU A 291 -7.53 2.42 2.72
N ALA A 292 -6.50 1.73 2.22
CA ALA A 292 -5.16 2.27 2.11
C ALA A 292 -5.12 3.59 1.32
N GLN A 293 -5.80 3.66 0.17
CA GLN A 293 -5.89 4.90 -0.61
C GLN A 293 -6.59 6.03 0.15
N ASN A 294 -7.69 5.73 0.84
CA ASN A 294 -8.42 6.75 1.61
C ASN A 294 -7.63 7.26 2.82
N LEU A 295 -6.81 6.40 3.46
CA LEU A 295 -5.91 6.80 4.53
C LEU A 295 -4.82 7.76 4.02
N VAL A 296 -4.26 7.49 2.84
CA VAL A 296 -3.30 8.41 2.18
C VAL A 296 -3.95 9.76 1.86
N ILE A 297 -5.15 9.77 1.27
CA ILE A 297 -5.89 11.00 0.97
C ILE A 297 -6.18 11.78 2.25
N ALA A 298 -6.56 11.10 3.34
CA ALA A 298 -6.83 11.76 4.61
C ALA A 298 -5.58 12.41 5.24
N LEU A 299 -4.39 11.80 5.08
CA LEU A 299 -3.14 12.33 5.63
C LEU A 299 -2.52 13.43 4.76
N TYR A 300 -2.60 13.31 3.43
CA TYR A 300 -1.87 14.18 2.51
C TYR A 300 -2.76 15.04 1.62
N GLY A 301 -4.09 14.91 1.73
CA GLY A 301 -5.09 15.60 0.92
C GLY A 301 -5.25 15.01 -0.49
N GLU A 302 -4.34 14.15 -0.93
CA GLU A 302 -4.30 13.55 -2.26
C GLU A 302 -3.59 12.19 -2.22
N ASN A 303 -3.72 11.43 -3.30
CA ASN A 303 -3.02 10.18 -3.53
C ASN A 303 -2.42 10.11 -4.95
N ASN A 304 -1.13 10.40 -5.00
CA ASN A 304 -0.20 10.27 -6.10
C ASN A 304 0.65 8.98 -6.01
N ALA A 305 0.40 8.12 -5.02
CA ALA A 305 1.03 6.81 -4.99
C ALA A 305 0.68 6.03 -6.25
N ARG A 306 1.65 5.26 -6.74
CA ARG A 306 1.57 4.59 -8.03
C ARG A 306 1.16 3.13 -7.86
N SER A 307 0.58 2.76 -6.73
CA SER A 307 0.10 1.42 -6.44
C SER A 307 -1.38 1.22 -6.79
N GLY A 308 -1.80 -0.04 -6.90
CA GLY A 308 -3.21 -0.43 -7.02
C GLY A 308 -3.92 -0.15 -8.36
N GLY A 309 -3.23 0.33 -9.41
CA GLY A 309 -3.79 0.67 -10.72
C GLY A 309 -2.88 0.28 -11.90
N SER A 310 -2.95 0.99 -13.02
CA SER A 310 -2.05 0.73 -14.16
C SER A 310 -0.61 1.06 -13.79
N GLY A 311 0.30 0.15 -14.12
CA GLY A 311 1.74 0.33 -13.92
C GLY A 311 2.39 1.27 -14.93
N LYS A 312 1.69 1.67 -16.01
CA LYS A 312 2.26 2.42 -17.14
C LYS A 312 2.84 3.78 -16.74
N SER A 313 2.20 4.47 -15.80
CA SER A 313 2.68 5.78 -15.30
C SER A 313 3.97 5.69 -14.47
N LYS A 314 4.40 4.49 -14.04
CA LYS A 314 5.65 4.30 -13.29
C LYS A 314 6.90 4.38 -14.17
N SER A 315 6.76 4.15 -15.47
CA SER A 315 7.87 3.93 -16.40
C SER A 315 7.82 4.85 -17.64
N THR A 316 7.00 5.89 -17.60
CA THR A 316 6.80 6.80 -18.74
C THR A 316 7.36 8.18 -18.42
N GLU A 317 8.24 8.66 -19.31
CA GLU A 317 8.68 10.05 -19.28
C GLU A 317 7.53 10.99 -19.63
N GLU A 318 7.63 12.13 -18.99
CA GLU A 318 6.89 13.32 -19.29
C GLU A 318 7.50 13.98 -20.55
N TYR A 319 6.81 13.92 -21.70
CA TYR A 319 7.33 14.48 -22.94
C TYR A 319 7.12 16.01 -22.99
N GLY A 320 8.20 16.75 -23.26
CA GLY A 320 8.15 18.14 -23.72
C GLY A 320 8.26 18.21 -25.24
N SER A 321 7.35 18.91 -25.92
CA SER A 321 7.40 19.11 -27.36
C SER A 321 7.80 20.56 -27.69
N PHE A 322 8.80 20.81 -28.52
CA PHE A 322 9.07 22.18 -28.98
C PHE A 322 7.95 22.63 -29.94
N ILE A 323 7.28 23.77 -29.66
CA ILE A 323 6.32 24.38 -30.58
C ILE A 323 7.05 25.46 -31.40
N PRO A 324 7.26 25.29 -32.72
CA PRO A 324 7.81 26.33 -33.57
C PRO A 324 6.92 27.59 -33.52
N GLY A 325 7.48 28.73 -33.07
CA GLY A 325 6.76 29.99 -32.87
C GLY A 325 6.44 30.35 -31.41
N GLY A 326 6.80 29.50 -30.44
CA GLY A 326 6.72 29.82 -29.00
C GLY A 326 7.77 30.86 -28.55
N ASN A 327 7.59 31.40 -27.34
CA ASN A 327 8.43 32.44 -26.74
C ASN A 327 9.94 32.15 -26.92
N SER A 328 10.67 33.09 -27.54
CA SER A 328 12.10 32.97 -27.85
C SER A 328 13.01 32.92 -26.61
N ALA A 329 12.48 33.24 -25.43
CA ALA A 329 13.17 33.08 -24.15
C ALA A 329 13.13 31.63 -23.61
N GLY A 330 12.40 30.72 -24.27
CA GLY A 330 12.15 29.37 -23.79
C GLY A 330 11.09 29.33 -22.69
N GLY A 331 10.35 28.23 -22.64
CA GLY A 331 9.42 27.90 -21.57
C GLY A 331 9.26 26.38 -21.56
N LEU A 332 9.31 25.77 -20.38
CA LEU A 332 8.95 24.36 -20.22
C LEU A 332 7.45 24.26 -20.45
N LEU A 333 7.02 23.50 -21.45
CA LEU A 333 5.62 23.12 -21.56
C LEU A 333 5.25 22.21 -20.37
N PRO A 334 4.00 22.30 -19.89
CA PRO A 334 3.49 21.31 -18.97
C PRO A 334 3.61 19.95 -19.66
N THR A 335 4.22 19.04 -18.93
CA THR A 335 4.59 17.74 -19.41
C THR A 335 3.35 16.92 -19.75
N LEU A 336 3.36 16.27 -20.93
CA LEU A 336 2.29 15.35 -21.31
C LEU A 336 2.37 14.15 -20.39
N SER A 337 1.50 14.14 -19.37
CA SER A 337 1.45 13.05 -18.41
C SER A 337 0.90 11.80 -19.10
N ALA A 338 1.57 10.67 -18.92
CA ALA A 338 1.02 9.35 -19.24
C ALA A 338 -0.09 8.92 -18.25
N ASP A 339 -0.48 9.82 -17.35
CA ASP A 339 -1.56 9.62 -16.40
C ASP A 339 -2.89 9.63 -17.12
N ASN A 340 -3.71 8.65 -16.78
CA ASN A 340 -5.06 8.60 -17.27
C ASN A 340 -5.99 9.53 -16.48
N ARG A 341 -7.21 9.73 -16.98
CA ARG A 341 -8.20 10.65 -16.39
C ARG A 341 -8.47 10.42 -14.90
N PHE A 342 -8.35 9.17 -14.42
CA PHE A 342 -8.56 8.83 -13.02
C PHE A 342 -7.47 9.36 -12.07
N ARG A 343 -6.34 9.83 -12.61
CA ARG A 343 -5.23 10.43 -11.85
C ARG A 343 -5.19 11.96 -11.93
N GLU A 344 -5.98 12.61 -12.78
CA GLU A 344 -5.95 14.07 -12.98
C GLU A 344 -6.11 14.89 -11.69
N ASN A 345 -6.98 14.45 -10.77
CA ASN A 345 -7.23 15.14 -9.50
C ASN A 345 -6.58 14.43 -8.30
N LEU A 346 -5.72 13.43 -8.54
CA LEU A 346 -5.02 12.67 -7.51
C LEU A 346 -5.94 12.19 -6.36
N GLY A 347 -7.21 11.88 -6.65
CA GLY A 347 -8.16 11.43 -5.64
C GLY A 347 -8.54 12.45 -4.56
N ARG A 348 -8.28 13.76 -4.72
CA ARG A 348 -8.67 14.81 -3.74
C ARG A 348 -10.16 14.82 -3.41
N ASP A 349 -10.99 14.37 -4.34
CA ASP A 349 -12.44 14.20 -4.20
C ASP A 349 -12.85 12.73 -4.04
N HIS A 350 -11.93 11.86 -3.63
CA HIS A 350 -12.09 10.40 -3.59
C HIS A 350 -12.63 9.82 -4.90
N PHE A 351 -12.22 10.42 -6.03
CA PHE A 351 -12.57 10.03 -7.40
C PHE A 351 -14.06 10.14 -7.75
N VAL A 352 -14.88 10.78 -6.91
CA VAL A 352 -16.33 10.92 -7.11
C VAL A 352 -16.65 11.57 -8.45
N ARG A 353 -15.99 12.69 -8.78
CA ARG A 353 -16.27 13.44 -10.00
C ARG A 353 -15.95 12.64 -11.25
N VAL A 354 -14.77 12.01 -11.31
CA VAL A 354 -14.33 11.26 -12.50
C VAL A 354 -15.16 9.99 -12.70
N LEU A 355 -15.53 9.29 -11.62
CA LEU A 355 -16.41 8.13 -11.69
C LEU A 355 -17.83 8.51 -12.13
N ARG A 356 -18.39 9.61 -11.59
CA ARG A 356 -19.68 10.14 -12.03
C ARG A 356 -19.67 10.49 -13.52
N MET A 357 -18.61 11.12 -14.01
CA MET A 357 -18.48 11.43 -15.45
C MET A 357 -18.45 10.16 -16.30
N ALA A 358 -17.70 9.15 -15.87
CA ALA A 358 -17.64 7.85 -16.54
C ALA A 358 -18.99 7.12 -16.52
N GLN A 359 -19.72 7.18 -15.40
CA GLN A 359 -21.06 6.61 -15.23
C GLN A 359 -22.08 7.29 -16.15
N LYS A 360 -22.10 8.64 -16.16
CA LYS A 360 -23.02 9.43 -16.99
C LYS A 360 -22.81 9.19 -18.49
N ARG A 361 -21.57 9.00 -18.93
CA ARG A 361 -21.26 8.64 -20.32
C ARG A 361 -21.65 7.19 -20.62
N GLY A 362 -21.29 6.25 -19.76
CA GLY A 362 -21.72 4.85 -19.88
C GLY A 362 -23.23 4.72 -20.00
N ALA A 363 -24.01 5.44 -19.17
CA ALA A 363 -25.47 5.49 -19.24
C ALA A 363 -26.04 5.97 -20.60
N LYS A 364 -25.30 6.79 -21.35
CA LYS A 364 -25.73 7.28 -22.68
C LYS A 364 -25.36 6.30 -23.80
N GLU A 365 -24.25 5.59 -23.64
CA GLU A 365 -23.71 4.66 -24.64
C GLU A 365 -24.23 3.24 -24.47
N ASP A 366 -24.78 2.92 -23.29
CA ASP A 366 -25.32 1.60 -22.98
C ASP A 366 -26.63 1.31 -23.73
N THR A 367 -26.63 0.22 -24.50
CA THR A 367 -27.81 -0.31 -25.20
C THR A 367 -28.31 -1.63 -24.61
N SER A 368 -27.76 -2.09 -23.48
CA SER A 368 -28.03 -3.42 -22.90
C SER A 368 -29.38 -3.54 -22.17
N GLY A 369 -30.05 -2.42 -21.90
CA GLY A 369 -31.31 -2.37 -21.15
C GLY A 369 -31.16 -2.58 -19.63
N ARG A 370 -29.92 -2.60 -19.12
CA ARG A 370 -29.63 -2.58 -17.68
C ARG A 370 -29.95 -1.20 -17.07
N PRO A 371 -30.10 -1.10 -15.74
CA PRO A 371 -30.20 0.20 -15.08
C PRO A 371 -29.01 1.09 -15.45
N THR A 372 -29.29 2.31 -15.91
CA THR A 372 -28.26 3.25 -16.44
C THR A 372 -27.20 3.62 -15.41
N SER A 373 -27.53 3.59 -14.12
CA SER A 373 -26.58 3.80 -13.01
C SER A 373 -25.52 2.70 -12.89
N GLN A 374 -25.63 1.59 -13.63
CA GLN A 374 -24.66 0.49 -13.57
C GLN A 374 -23.62 0.51 -14.69
N ALA A 375 -23.78 1.39 -15.68
CA ALA A 375 -22.91 1.46 -16.85
C ALA A 375 -21.80 2.51 -16.68
N PHE A 376 -20.57 2.16 -17.05
CA PHE A 376 -19.41 3.06 -17.06
C PHE A 376 -18.68 2.96 -18.39
N VAL A 377 -18.13 4.07 -18.87
CA VAL A 377 -17.28 4.08 -20.05
C VAL A 377 -15.80 3.94 -19.68
N LEU A 378 -15.10 3.06 -20.39
CA LEU A 378 -13.64 2.95 -20.46
C LEU A 378 -13.14 3.54 -21.76
N HIS A 379 -11.94 4.12 -21.73
CA HIS A 379 -11.27 4.69 -22.90
C HIS A 379 -10.07 3.84 -23.31
N GLY A 380 -9.88 3.70 -24.63
CA GLY A 380 -8.73 3.03 -25.22
C GLY A 380 -7.45 3.87 -25.08
N THR A 381 -6.32 3.29 -25.47
CA THR A 381 -5.01 3.96 -25.39
C THR A 381 -4.88 5.26 -26.21
N ASP A 382 -5.78 5.48 -27.17
CA ASP A 382 -5.84 6.66 -28.05
C ASP A 382 -6.99 7.62 -27.71
N ASP A 383 -7.73 7.34 -26.64
CA ASP A 383 -8.96 8.04 -26.21
C ASP A 383 -10.09 8.12 -27.25
N GLN A 384 -9.92 7.51 -28.44
CA GLN A 384 -10.92 7.49 -29.52
C GLN A 384 -11.89 6.31 -29.35
N ASP A 385 -11.34 5.15 -29.00
CA ASP A 385 -12.11 3.96 -28.73
C ASP A 385 -12.71 4.02 -27.31
N HIS A 386 -13.95 3.55 -27.18
CA HIS A 386 -14.61 3.40 -25.88
C HIS A 386 -15.26 2.02 -25.73
N GLN A 387 -15.40 1.58 -24.48
CA GLN A 387 -16.12 0.36 -24.10
C GLN A 387 -16.98 0.61 -22.86
N VAL A 388 -18.23 0.16 -22.90
CA VAL A 388 -19.10 0.16 -21.73
C VAL A 388 -18.84 -1.10 -20.89
N VAL A 389 -18.66 -0.90 -19.58
CA VAL A 389 -18.57 -1.95 -18.55
C VAL A 389 -19.69 -1.80 -17.53
N HIS A 390 -20.06 -2.90 -16.88
CA HIS A 390 -21.23 -2.92 -15.99
C HIS A 390 -20.91 -3.46 -14.62
N ALA A 391 -21.45 -2.82 -13.59
CA ALA A 391 -21.49 -3.37 -12.24
C ALA A 391 -22.31 -4.68 -12.21
N PRO A 392 -22.08 -5.58 -11.23
CA PRO A 392 -21.22 -5.41 -10.05
C PRO A 392 -19.71 -5.55 -10.33
N PHE A 393 -18.91 -4.68 -9.72
CA PHE A 393 -17.44 -4.72 -9.74
C PHE A 393 -16.85 -5.18 -8.40
N LEU A 394 -17.65 -5.18 -7.32
CA LEU A 394 -17.22 -5.60 -5.98
C LEU A 394 -17.75 -7.00 -5.68
N GLY A 395 -16.88 -7.92 -5.24
CA GLY A 395 -17.26 -9.28 -4.80
C GLY A 395 -16.46 -10.40 -5.45
N LYS A 396 -16.82 -11.65 -5.15
CA LYS A 396 -16.04 -12.90 -5.32
C LYS A 396 -14.88 -12.88 -6.34
N GLY A 397 -13.69 -12.55 -5.81
CA GLY A 397 -12.37 -13.03 -6.22
C GLY A 397 -11.88 -12.71 -7.65
N PRO A 398 -10.57 -12.88 -7.93
CA PRO A 398 -9.97 -12.66 -9.25
C PRO A 398 -10.41 -13.67 -10.34
N GLY A 399 -11.59 -14.29 -10.22
CA GLY A 399 -11.99 -15.48 -10.98
C GLY A 399 -12.70 -15.21 -12.30
N GLU A 400 -13.41 -14.09 -12.46
CA GLU A 400 -13.96 -13.67 -13.75
C GLU A 400 -13.90 -12.14 -13.85
N PRO A 401 -12.72 -11.54 -14.07
CA PRO A 401 -12.67 -10.19 -14.57
C PRO A 401 -13.54 -10.14 -15.82
N GLN A 402 -14.40 -9.12 -15.94
CA GLN A 402 -15.05 -8.85 -17.22
C GLN A 402 -13.96 -8.88 -18.29
N ALA A 403 -14.16 -9.64 -19.37
CA ALA A 403 -13.12 -9.80 -20.39
C ALA A 403 -12.89 -8.44 -21.07
N ILE A 404 -11.84 -7.73 -20.62
CA ILE A 404 -11.47 -6.41 -21.12
C ILE A 404 -10.37 -6.59 -22.18
N PRO A 405 -10.61 -6.17 -23.43
CA PRO A 405 -9.57 -6.11 -24.45
C PRO A 405 -8.34 -5.33 -23.97
N ALA A 406 -7.15 -5.79 -24.34
CA ALA A 406 -5.88 -5.23 -23.86
C ALA A 406 -5.77 -3.70 -24.00
N ARG A 407 -6.35 -3.11 -25.05
CA ARG A 407 -6.36 -1.65 -25.30
C ARG A 407 -7.08 -0.82 -24.23
N PHE A 408 -7.98 -1.42 -23.44
CA PHE A 408 -8.73 -0.76 -22.37
C PHE A 408 -8.23 -1.16 -20.97
N ASN A 409 -7.28 -2.09 -20.88
CA ASN A 409 -6.87 -2.68 -19.60
C ASN A 409 -6.27 -1.64 -18.65
N ASP A 410 -5.47 -0.70 -19.17
CA ASP A 410 -4.89 0.38 -18.37
C ASP A 410 -5.97 1.23 -17.69
N ASP A 411 -6.95 1.67 -18.47
CA ASP A 411 -8.04 2.49 -17.97
C ASP A 411 -8.95 1.71 -17.01
N TYR A 412 -9.18 0.42 -17.27
CA TYR A 412 -9.96 -0.45 -16.40
C TYR A 412 -9.30 -0.66 -15.03
N LEU A 413 -7.97 -0.86 -14.98
CA LEU A 413 -7.26 -1.03 -13.70
C LEU A 413 -7.32 0.23 -12.84
N GLU A 414 -7.18 1.40 -13.45
CA GLU A 414 -7.30 2.68 -12.75
C GLU A 414 -8.76 3.01 -12.39
N PHE A 415 -9.72 2.65 -13.24
CA PHE A 415 -11.14 2.69 -12.91
C PHE A 415 -11.42 1.87 -11.65
N LEU A 416 -10.99 0.61 -11.60
CA LEU A 416 -11.18 -0.25 -10.43
C LEU A 416 -10.50 0.32 -9.19
N ARG A 417 -9.30 0.90 -9.34
CA ARG A 417 -8.58 1.57 -8.24
C ARG A 417 -9.41 2.71 -7.65
N ALA A 418 -9.88 3.62 -8.51
CA ALA A 418 -10.71 4.76 -8.16
C ALA A 418 -12.05 4.31 -7.55
N TYR A 419 -12.70 3.31 -8.16
CA TYR A 419 -13.99 2.76 -7.75
C TYR A 419 -13.96 2.25 -6.31
N ARG A 420 -12.92 1.48 -5.93
CA ARG A 420 -12.75 0.94 -4.57
C ARG A 420 -12.59 2.05 -3.52
N SER A 421 -11.76 3.06 -3.82
CA SER A 421 -11.55 4.21 -2.94
C SER A 421 -12.85 5.01 -2.76
N CYS A 422 -13.57 5.29 -3.85
CA CYS A 422 -14.84 5.99 -3.82
C CYS A 422 -15.93 5.21 -3.06
N PHE A 423 -16.00 3.89 -3.25
CA PHE A 423 -16.93 3.04 -2.50
C PHE A 423 -16.66 3.07 -1.00
N LEU A 424 -15.40 3.00 -0.56
CA LEU A 424 -15.07 3.11 0.86
C LEU A 424 -15.28 4.52 1.42
N HIS A 425 -15.06 5.56 0.61
CA HIS A 425 -15.39 6.93 1.00
C HIS A 425 -16.90 7.06 1.25
N TRP A 426 -17.72 6.47 0.37
CA TRP A 426 -19.17 6.41 0.56
C TRP A 426 -19.57 5.61 1.82
N LEU A 427 -18.93 4.47 2.09
CA LEU A 427 -19.18 3.72 3.34
C LEU A 427 -18.88 4.57 4.58
N LEU A 428 -17.73 5.25 4.58
CA LEU A 428 -17.25 6.04 5.71
C LEU A 428 -18.13 7.28 6.00
N HIS A 429 -18.68 7.92 4.95
CA HIS A 429 -19.32 9.23 5.10
C HIS A 429 -20.81 9.28 4.77
N VAL A 430 -21.38 8.24 4.14
CA VAL A 430 -22.74 8.29 3.58
C VAL A 430 -23.59 7.07 3.92
N ALA A 431 -23.07 5.85 3.79
CA ALA A 431 -23.87 4.61 3.84
C ALA A 431 -24.61 4.38 5.18
N GLY A 432 -24.21 5.05 6.26
CA GLY A 432 -24.92 5.05 7.54
C GLY A 432 -26.15 5.97 7.60
N GLY A 433 -26.57 6.54 6.47
CA GLY A 433 -27.77 7.38 6.34
C GLY A 433 -27.51 8.87 6.54
N ASN A 434 -26.59 9.24 7.44
CA ASN A 434 -26.10 10.62 7.57
C ASN A 434 -24.66 10.69 8.10
N LYS A 435 -24.09 11.90 8.06
CA LYS A 435 -22.70 12.19 8.45
C LYS A 435 -22.35 11.83 9.90
N LYS A 436 -23.33 11.78 10.80
CA LYS A 436 -23.11 11.41 12.22
C LYS A 436 -23.00 9.89 12.39
N TYR A 437 -23.84 9.13 11.69
CA TYR A 437 -23.90 7.67 11.86
C TYR A 437 -22.99 6.88 10.92
N ALA A 438 -22.62 7.44 9.77
CA ALA A 438 -21.75 6.74 8.82
C ALA A 438 -20.39 6.37 9.43
N PRO A 439 -19.66 7.26 10.13
CA PRO A 439 -18.41 6.88 10.79
C PRO A 439 -18.59 5.82 11.86
N VAL A 440 -19.69 5.88 12.63
CA VAL A 440 -20.00 4.89 13.69
C VAL A 440 -20.21 3.50 13.10
N ARG A 441 -20.99 3.38 12.01
CA ARG A 441 -21.16 2.11 11.30
C ARG A 441 -19.88 1.63 10.64
N PHE A 442 -19.07 2.53 10.10
CA PHE A 442 -17.77 2.15 9.55
C PHE A 442 -16.86 1.59 10.65
N ALA A 443 -16.86 2.18 11.84
CA ALA A 443 -16.14 1.65 12.99
C ALA A 443 -16.68 0.30 13.46
N GLU A 444 -18.00 0.08 13.45
CA GLU A 444 -18.61 -1.23 13.69
C GLU A 444 -18.14 -2.28 12.69
N LEU A 445 -18.03 -1.93 11.41
CA LEU A 445 -17.43 -2.79 10.38
C LEU A 445 -15.98 -3.13 10.71
N LEU A 446 -15.12 -2.14 11.01
CA LEU A 446 -13.72 -2.38 11.34
C LEU A 446 -13.56 -3.27 12.58
N ARG A 447 -14.33 -2.99 13.65
CA ARG A 447 -14.31 -3.79 14.88
C ARG A 447 -14.84 -5.21 14.64
N GLY A 448 -15.85 -5.36 13.79
CA GLY A 448 -16.38 -6.67 13.39
C GLY A 448 -15.39 -7.50 12.57
N LEU A 449 -14.46 -6.86 11.87
CA LEU A 449 -13.35 -7.53 11.17
C LEU A 449 -12.16 -7.82 12.09
N ASP A 450 -12.04 -7.10 13.21
CA ASP A 450 -10.94 -7.23 14.18
C ASP A 450 -11.17 -8.36 15.22
N THR A 451 -12.11 -9.29 14.97
CA THR A 451 -12.42 -10.39 15.88
C THR A 451 -11.57 -11.62 15.57
N GLU A 452 -10.60 -11.93 16.44
CA GLU A 452 -9.81 -13.17 16.33
C GLU A 452 -10.71 -14.43 16.43
N GLY A 453 -10.56 -15.36 15.50
CA GLY A 453 -11.00 -16.75 15.66
C GLY A 453 -12.37 -17.12 15.08
N ASP A 454 -13.21 -16.16 14.71
CA ASP A 454 -14.45 -16.40 13.97
C ASP A 454 -14.37 -15.60 12.67
N ALA A 455 -13.79 -16.21 11.64
CA ALA A 455 -13.64 -15.59 10.32
C ALA A 455 -15.01 -15.45 9.63
N LYS A 456 -15.85 -14.56 10.14
CA LYS A 456 -16.94 -14.01 9.36
C LYS A 456 -16.29 -13.33 8.17
N GLY A 457 -16.54 -13.84 6.97
CA GLY A 457 -15.99 -13.25 5.76
C GLY A 457 -16.36 -11.76 5.68
N TRP A 458 -15.49 -10.95 5.07
CA TRP A 458 -15.72 -9.51 4.85
C TRP A 458 -17.17 -9.18 4.44
N GLU A 459 -17.72 -9.93 3.47
CA GLU A 459 -19.08 -9.72 2.96
C GLU A 459 -20.15 -9.97 4.04
N GLN A 460 -19.93 -10.93 4.94
CA GLN A 460 -20.85 -11.26 6.04
C GLN A 460 -20.87 -10.17 7.10
N VAL A 461 -19.71 -9.64 7.50
CA VAL A 461 -19.64 -8.52 8.46
C VAL A 461 -20.29 -7.28 7.87
N LEU A 462 -19.99 -6.97 6.61
CA LEU A 462 -20.57 -5.86 5.89
C LEU A 462 -22.10 -5.99 5.78
N GLN A 463 -22.63 -7.19 5.50
CA GLN A 463 -24.06 -7.42 5.50
C GLN A 463 -24.69 -7.25 6.90
N GLN A 464 -24.01 -7.70 7.96
CA GLN A 464 -24.48 -7.53 9.34
C GLN A 464 -24.58 -6.05 9.74
N VAL A 465 -23.60 -5.23 9.36
CA VAL A 465 -23.53 -3.81 9.73
C VAL A 465 -24.48 -2.94 8.90
N TYR A 466 -24.58 -3.20 7.59
CA TYR A 466 -25.34 -2.33 6.69
C TYR A 466 -26.71 -2.90 6.26
N GLY A 467 -27.01 -4.14 6.65
CA GLY A 467 -28.31 -4.78 6.40
C GLY A 467 -28.57 -5.18 4.94
N ALA A 468 -27.54 -5.19 4.09
CA ALA A 468 -27.64 -5.59 2.68
C ALA A 468 -26.34 -6.28 2.24
N PRO A 469 -26.41 -7.26 1.32
CA PRO A 469 -25.21 -7.89 0.78
C PRO A 469 -24.36 -6.89 -0.02
N LEU A 470 -23.08 -7.18 -0.18
CA LEU A 470 -22.17 -6.34 -0.99
C LEU A 470 -22.67 -6.21 -2.43
N ARG A 471 -23.06 -7.35 -3.04
CA ARG A 471 -23.58 -7.45 -4.40
C ARG A 471 -24.74 -8.43 -4.50
N VAL A 472 -25.49 -8.36 -5.60
CA VAL A 472 -26.46 -9.36 -6.04
C VAL A 472 -26.33 -9.54 -7.57
N GLU A 473 -26.72 -10.72 -8.08
CA GLU A 473 -26.66 -11.00 -9.53
C GLU A 473 -27.83 -10.34 -10.29
N ASP A 474 -28.99 -10.19 -9.66
CA ASP A 474 -30.13 -9.48 -10.24
C ASP A 474 -29.81 -7.97 -10.31
N PRO A 475 -29.71 -7.37 -11.52
CA PRO A 475 -29.44 -5.94 -11.69
C PRO A 475 -30.47 -5.03 -11.01
N LYS A 476 -31.65 -5.54 -10.64
CA LYS A 476 -32.70 -4.78 -9.95
C LYS A 476 -32.80 -5.08 -8.46
N GLY A 477 -31.97 -5.99 -7.94
CA GLY A 477 -31.97 -6.34 -6.53
C GLY A 477 -31.37 -5.25 -5.64
N ASP A 478 -31.45 -5.44 -4.32
CA ASP A 478 -30.89 -4.51 -3.34
C ASP A 478 -29.52 -5.00 -2.86
N SER A 479 -28.48 -4.18 -3.08
CA SER A 479 -27.12 -4.42 -2.62
C SER A 479 -26.42 -3.11 -2.25
N LEU A 480 -25.36 -3.18 -1.44
CA LEU A 480 -24.59 -1.99 -1.10
C LEU A 480 -23.94 -1.35 -2.32
N GLU A 481 -23.42 -2.15 -3.26
CA GLU A 481 -22.84 -1.63 -4.49
C GLU A 481 -23.89 -0.84 -5.29
N PHE A 482 -25.12 -1.35 -5.44
CA PHE A 482 -26.16 -0.62 -6.17
C PHE A 482 -26.67 0.63 -5.45
N ARG A 483 -26.71 0.61 -4.10
CA ARG A 483 -26.98 1.83 -3.31
C ARG A 483 -25.89 2.88 -3.50
N PHE A 484 -24.62 2.46 -3.57
CA PHE A 484 -23.50 3.33 -3.90
C PHE A 484 -23.62 3.93 -5.31
N LEU A 485 -23.94 3.12 -6.33
CA LEU A 485 -24.11 3.59 -7.70
C LEU A 485 -25.23 4.61 -7.84
N ALA A 486 -26.36 4.38 -7.16
CA ALA A 486 -27.47 5.33 -7.11
C ALA A 486 -27.12 6.62 -6.36
N TRP A 487 -26.19 6.58 -5.41
CA TRP A 487 -25.64 7.78 -4.77
C TRP A 487 -24.70 8.54 -5.70
N LEU A 488 -23.82 7.82 -6.42
CA LEU A 488 -22.86 8.39 -7.34
C LEU A 488 -23.54 9.14 -8.49
N GLU A 489 -24.65 8.60 -9.01
CA GLU A 489 -25.46 9.23 -10.06
C GLU A 489 -26.03 10.60 -9.62
N LYS A 490 -26.27 10.78 -8.32
CA LYS A 490 -26.84 11.99 -7.72
C LYS A 490 -25.81 13.04 -7.31
N GLN A 491 -24.54 12.66 -7.18
CA GLN A 491 -23.44 13.64 -7.03
C GLN A 491 -23.38 14.44 -8.32
#